data_AF-A0A1M7H9H0-F1
#
_entry.id   AF-A0A1M7H9H0-F1
#
_cell.length_a   1.000
_cell.length_b   1.000
_cell.length_c   1.000
_cell.angle_alpha   90.00
_cell.angle_beta   90.00
_cell.angle_gamma   90.00
#
_symmetry.space_group_name_H-M   'P 1'
#
loop_
_entity.id
_entity.type
_entity.pdbx_description
1 polymer ?
#
loop_
_entity_poly.entity_id
_entity_poly.type
_entity_poly.pdbx_seq_one_letter_code
_entity_poly.pdbx_strand_id
1 'polypeptide(L)'
;MEGRGFLHLRDELNLLEKYLEIERTKTYILESILMDSPEGIIVIDAEGYVAFINRAYILLSCNRMKDAIVGKRIDEVFKDSRLISVIKTGKGEIVEDSNIIKVIEPILKEGRIVGAIERLIDKKRICDFKSNPLNENKGLVLSESLNYEKGLIDPLDKIIGCSNVIKELKSKIAKIANTDSTVLITGESGTGKEVVANVIHELSPRKGNNLVKINCAAIPANILESELFGYEDGAFTGARKGGKAGKFELADKGTIFLDEIGEMCVEMQAKLLRVLQEREIERIGGSSPKKVDVRIIAATNQDLEQKVSKGEFREDLYYRLNVVRIHLPPLRERVEDIPLICNHLLKKYSKKFGKKVDGIEEKAMEYLKNYSWPGNVRELENVIERAFNFIEEGTIKLEHLPEYILKGMLLNCIKVKSKDYNHTTLSEIEKQSLINALKVCNGNKSRAARMLGISRAGLYQKLRKYGIEML
;
A
#
# COMPACT_ATOMS: atom_id res chain seq x y z
N MET A 1 32.99 -50.42 38.81
CA MET A 1 33.50 -49.18 38.17
C MET A 1 32.91 -48.95 36.77
N GLU A 2 31.86 -49.67 36.35
CA GLU A 2 31.35 -49.62 34.97
C GLU A 2 30.22 -48.59 34.73
N GLY A 3 29.62 -48.02 35.79
CA GLY A 3 28.49 -47.08 35.66
C GLY A 3 28.86 -45.64 35.29
N ARG A 4 30.13 -45.22 35.44
CA ARG A 4 30.56 -43.83 35.14
C ARG A 4 30.88 -43.59 33.66
N GLY A 5 31.21 -44.63 32.89
CA GLY A 5 31.49 -44.52 31.45
C GLY A 5 30.22 -44.31 30.60
N PHE A 6 29.11 -44.94 30.99
CA PHE A 6 27.83 -44.84 30.25
C PHE A 6 27.14 -43.48 30.40
N LEU A 7 27.30 -42.80 31.54
CA LEU A 7 26.77 -41.45 31.75
C LEU A 7 27.51 -40.42 30.86
N HIS A 8 28.83 -40.53 30.75
CA HIS A 8 29.66 -39.63 29.94
C HIS A 8 29.36 -39.74 28.43
N LEU A 9 29.17 -40.96 27.92
CA LEU A 9 28.79 -41.22 26.52
C LEU A 9 27.39 -40.67 26.19
N ARG A 10 26.46 -40.73 27.14
CA ARG A 10 25.10 -40.21 26.96
C ARG A 10 25.08 -38.67 26.94
N ASP A 11 25.91 -38.05 27.77
CA ASP A 11 26.06 -36.59 27.79
C ASP A 11 26.75 -36.08 26.51
N GLU A 12 27.75 -36.79 25.99
CA GLU A 12 28.37 -36.50 24.69
C GLU A 12 27.40 -36.66 23.51
N LEU A 13 26.58 -37.72 23.51
CA LEU A 13 25.53 -37.93 22.50
C LEU A 13 24.46 -36.83 22.54
N ASN A 14 23.99 -36.45 23.73
CA ASN A 14 23.04 -35.34 23.89
C ASN A 14 23.64 -34.00 23.41
N LEU A 15 24.94 -33.79 23.64
CA LEU A 15 25.65 -32.60 23.18
C LEU A 15 25.73 -32.58 21.64
N LEU A 16 26.10 -33.70 21.02
CA LEU A 16 26.15 -33.89 19.56
C LEU A 16 24.78 -33.69 18.90
N GLU A 17 23.71 -34.25 19.46
CA GLU A 17 22.34 -34.06 18.99
C GLU A 17 21.94 -32.58 19.03
N LYS A 18 22.26 -31.89 20.14
CA LYS A 18 22.01 -30.46 20.28
C LYS A 18 22.81 -29.63 19.28
N TYR A 19 24.07 -29.97 19.03
CA TYR A 19 24.88 -29.30 18.00
C TYR A 19 24.29 -29.50 16.59
N LEU A 20 23.82 -30.71 16.28
CA LEU A 20 23.20 -31.02 15.00
C LEU A 20 21.88 -30.25 14.82
N GLU A 21 21.08 -30.14 15.88
CA GLU A 21 19.83 -29.37 15.87
C GLU A 21 20.09 -27.87 15.66
N ILE A 22 21.13 -27.33 16.30
CA ILE A 22 21.57 -25.94 16.09
C ILE A 22 21.99 -25.72 14.63
N GLU A 23 22.81 -26.61 14.06
CA GLU A 23 23.23 -26.50 12.66
C GLU A 23 22.04 -26.59 11.69
N ARG A 24 21.12 -27.54 11.90
CA ARG A 24 19.88 -27.64 11.09
C ARG A 24 19.03 -26.37 11.17
N THR A 25 18.90 -25.81 12.37
CA THR A 25 18.12 -24.58 12.59
C THR A 25 18.79 -23.39 11.90
N LYS A 26 20.12 -23.27 11.98
CA LYS A 26 20.87 -22.24 11.25
C LYS A 26 20.68 -22.35 9.74
N THR A 27 20.81 -23.56 9.18
CA THR A 27 20.59 -23.81 7.75
C THR A 27 19.18 -23.41 7.34
N TYR A 28 18.15 -23.83 8.10
CA TYR A 28 16.76 -23.48 7.81
C TYR A 28 16.49 -21.97 7.84
N ILE A 29 17.06 -21.25 8.80
CA ILE A 29 16.94 -19.78 8.88
C ILE A 29 17.60 -19.12 7.67
N LEU A 30 18.82 -19.54 7.32
CA LEU A 30 19.54 -19.01 6.16
C LEU A 30 18.79 -19.30 4.84
N GLU A 31 18.29 -20.51 4.66
CA GLU A 31 17.46 -20.87 3.51
C GLU A 31 16.18 -20.03 3.44
N SER A 32 15.51 -19.80 4.57
CA SER A 32 14.30 -18.97 4.63
C SER A 32 14.58 -17.52 4.20
N ILE A 33 15.70 -16.94 4.65
CA ILE A 33 16.12 -15.59 4.27
C ILE A 33 16.41 -15.52 2.76
N LEU A 34 17.14 -16.51 2.23
CA LEU A 34 17.50 -16.54 0.81
C LEU A 34 16.28 -16.78 -0.09
N MET A 35 15.30 -17.56 0.38
CA MET A 35 14.06 -17.85 -0.34
C MET A 35 13.18 -16.62 -0.54
N ASP A 36 13.12 -15.74 0.45
CA ASP A 36 12.33 -14.51 0.42
C ASP A 36 13.06 -13.32 -0.22
N SER A 37 14.30 -13.51 -0.67
CA SER A 37 15.08 -12.45 -1.34
C SER A 37 14.38 -12.00 -2.64
N PRO A 38 14.28 -10.67 -2.87
CA PRO A 38 13.70 -10.13 -4.09
C PRO A 38 14.64 -10.28 -5.30
N GLU A 39 15.94 -10.49 -5.08
CA GLU A 39 16.92 -10.84 -6.10
C GLU A 39 16.81 -12.31 -6.45
N GLY A 40 17.02 -12.64 -7.72
CA GLY A 40 17.13 -14.05 -8.08
C GLY A 40 18.46 -14.59 -7.59
N ILE A 41 18.46 -15.64 -6.76
CA ILE A 41 19.69 -16.26 -6.25
C ILE A 41 19.75 -17.73 -6.69
N ILE A 42 20.91 -18.13 -7.22
CA ILE A 42 21.31 -19.52 -7.39
C ILE A 42 22.71 -19.72 -6.81
N VAL A 43 22.93 -20.85 -6.15
CA VAL A 43 24.22 -21.23 -5.56
C VAL A 43 24.61 -22.61 -6.06
N ILE A 44 25.87 -22.77 -6.43
CA ILE A 44 26.47 -24.06 -6.76
C ILE A 44 27.63 -24.37 -5.82
N ASP A 45 27.91 -25.65 -5.62
CA ASP A 45 29.12 -26.11 -4.95
C ASP A 45 30.35 -26.06 -5.88
N ALA A 46 31.53 -26.42 -5.35
CA ALA A 46 32.79 -26.45 -6.08
C ALA A 46 32.81 -27.42 -7.27
N GLU A 47 31.92 -28.41 -7.29
CA GLU A 47 31.82 -29.46 -8.31
C GLU A 47 30.81 -29.10 -9.41
N GLY A 48 30.05 -28.01 -9.21
CA GLY A 48 29.10 -27.49 -10.17
C GLY A 48 27.66 -27.94 -9.96
N TYR A 49 27.34 -28.58 -8.83
CA TYR A 49 25.97 -28.97 -8.51
C TYR A 49 25.21 -27.82 -7.84
N VAL A 50 23.94 -27.65 -8.21
CA VAL A 50 23.09 -26.61 -7.62
C VAL A 50 22.77 -26.97 -6.18
N ALA A 51 23.31 -26.19 -5.25
CA ALA A 51 23.06 -26.32 -3.81
C ALA A 51 21.78 -25.58 -3.38
N PHE A 52 21.47 -24.45 -4.02
CA PHE A 52 20.31 -23.64 -3.67
C PHE A 52 19.80 -22.82 -4.87
N ILE A 53 18.50 -22.60 -4.91
CA ILE A 53 17.85 -21.69 -5.85
C ILE A 53 16.61 -21.10 -5.19
N ASN A 54 16.41 -19.78 -5.29
CA ASN A 54 15.21 -19.13 -4.76
C ASN A 54 14.13 -18.92 -5.82
N ARG A 55 12.92 -18.59 -5.36
CA ARG A 55 11.77 -18.37 -6.24
C ARG A 55 11.97 -17.19 -7.19
N ALA A 56 12.65 -16.14 -6.75
CA ALA A 56 12.92 -14.97 -7.57
C ALA A 56 13.82 -15.31 -8.76
N TYR A 57 14.78 -16.21 -8.62
CA TYR A 57 15.66 -16.63 -9.71
C TYR A 57 14.86 -17.30 -10.83
N ILE A 58 13.92 -18.16 -10.46
CA ILE A 58 13.05 -18.87 -11.40
C ILE A 58 12.16 -17.86 -12.16
N LEU A 59 11.60 -16.87 -11.47
CA LEU A 59 10.75 -15.86 -12.09
C LEU A 59 11.52 -14.94 -13.04
N LEU A 60 12.72 -14.51 -12.65
CA LEU A 60 13.55 -13.58 -13.42
C LEU A 60 14.24 -14.25 -14.61
N SER A 61 14.56 -15.54 -14.52
CA SER A 61 15.21 -16.29 -15.59
C SER A 61 14.26 -16.75 -16.72
N CYS A 62 12.96 -16.39 -16.65
CA CYS A 62 11.93 -16.67 -17.67
C CYS A 62 11.83 -18.15 -18.10
N ASN A 63 12.27 -19.10 -17.28
CA ASN A 63 12.40 -20.48 -17.71
C ASN A 63 11.21 -21.36 -17.26
N ARG A 64 10.61 -22.08 -18.20
CA ARG A 64 9.53 -23.05 -17.97
C ARG A 64 10.12 -24.39 -17.52
N MET A 65 10.66 -24.48 -16.32
CA MET A 65 10.97 -25.78 -15.73
C MET A 65 10.43 -25.85 -14.31
N LYS A 66 9.55 -26.83 -14.09
CA LYS A 66 8.88 -27.12 -12.82
C LYS A 66 9.58 -28.23 -12.02
N ASP A 67 10.76 -28.66 -12.42
CA ASP A 67 11.46 -29.78 -11.78
C ASP A 67 12.49 -29.30 -10.76
N ALA A 68 12.75 -30.13 -9.74
CA ALA A 68 13.79 -29.90 -8.75
C ALA A 68 15.17 -29.79 -9.43
N ILE A 69 15.70 -28.56 -9.48
CA ILE A 69 17.02 -28.22 -10.04
C ILE A 69 18.14 -28.48 -9.02
N VAL A 70 17.82 -28.41 -7.72
CA VAL A 70 18.76 -28.69 -6.63
C VAL A 70 19.31 -30.11 -6.78
N GLY A 71 20.63 -30.24 -6.71
CA GLY A 71 21.36 -31.50 -6.89
C GLY A 71 21.71 -31.85 -8.34
N LYS A 72 21.29 -31.07 -9.35
CA LYS A 72 21.72 -31.25 -10.75
C LYS A 72 22.95 -30.40 -11.06
N ARG A 73 23.74 -30.83 -12.04
CA ARG A 73 24.90 -30.06 -12.49
C ARG A 73 24.46 -28.85 -13.32
N ILE A 74 25.06 -27.69 -13.05
CA ILE A 74 24.57 -26.41 -13.58
C ILE A 74 24.62 -26.32 -15.10
N ASP A 75 25.59 -26.97 -15.75
CA ASP A 75 25.75 -27.01 -17.21
C ASP A 75 24.75 -27.94 -17.91
N GLU A 76 24.16 -28.89 -17.20
CA GLU A 76 23.05 -29.72 -17.70
C GLU A 76 21.73 -28.92 -17.71
N VAL A 77 21.57 -28.00 -16.76
CA VAL A 77 20.36 -27.18 -16.58
C VAL A 77 20.44 -25.86 -17.36
N PHE A 78 21.59 -25.20 -17.31
CA PHE A 78 21.89 -23.91 -17.91
C PHE A 78 23.21 -23.98 -18.67
N LYS A 79 23.14 -24.37 -19.95
CA LYS A 79 24.32 -24.54 -20.82
C LYS A 79 25.19 -23.29 -20.94
N ASP A 80 24.59 -22.11 -20.82
CA ASP A 80 25.27 -20.81 -20.94
C ASP A 80 25.67 -20.20 -19.58
N SER A 81 25.65 -20.98 -18.49
CA SER A 81 26.00 -20.48 -17.16
C SER A 81 27.49 -20.13 -17.05
N ARG A 82 27.77 -18.99 -16.43
CA ARG A 82 29.13 -18.51 -16.11
C ARG A 82 29.60 -18.91 -14.71
N LEU A 83 28.77 -19.62 -13.94
CA LEU A 83 29.13 -20.07 -12.58
C LEU A 83 30.36 -21.00 -12.57
N ILE A 84 30.49 -21.89 -13.56
CA ILE A 84 31.65 -22.80 -13.67
C ILE A 84 32.92 -22.02 -14.03
N SER A 85 32.84 -20.98 -14.85
CA SER A 85 34.03 -20.15 -15.17
C SER A 85 34.52 -19.40 -13.94
N VAL A 86 33.61 -18.86 -13.13
CA VAL A 86 33.94 -18.16 -11.89
C VAL A 86 34.59 -19.08 -10.85
N ILE A 87 34.15 -20.35 -10.72
CA ILE A 87 34.85 -21.33 -9.86
C ILE A 87 36.27 -21.59 -10.34
N LYS A 88 36.47 -21.79 -11.66
CA LYS A 88 37.79 -22.11 -12.22
C LYS A 88 38.77 -20.93 -12.14
N THR A 89 38.27 -19.72 -12.35
CA THR A 89 39.09 -18.50 -12.41
C THR A 89 39.26 -17.84 -11.06
N GLY A 90 38.35 -18.09 -10.11
CA GLY A 90 38.29 -17.43 -8.81
C GLY A 90 37.98 -15.93 -8.89
N LYS A 91 37.50 -15.43 -10.04
CA LYS A 91 37.21 -14.01 -10.26
C LYS A 91 35.73 -13.83 -10.52
N GLY A 92 35.11 -12.88 -9.82
CA GLY A 92 33.71 -12.53 -10.04
C GLY A 92 33.48 -11.92 -11.43
N GLU A 93 32.29 -12.13 -11.97
CA GLU A 93 31.86 -11.62 -13.27
C GLU A 93 30.55 -10.84 -13.12
N ILE A 94 30.40 -9.76 -13.89
CA ILE A 94 29.14 -9.03 -14.04
C ILE A 94 28.73 -9.12 -15.50
N VAL A 95 27.54 -9.66 -15.75
CA VAL A 95 26.97 -9.81 -17.09
C VAL A 95 25.68 -9.00 -17.16
N GLU A 96 25.65 -8.04 -18.08
CA GLU A 96 24.46 -7.25 -18.34
C GLU A 96 23.66 -7.79 -19.52
N ASP A 97 22.38 -8.06 -19.30
CA ASP A 97 21.38 -8.33 -20.34
C ASP A 97 20.39 -7.16 -20.42
N SER A 98 19.44 -7.22 -21.36
CA SER A 98 18.48 -6.18 -21.71
C SER A 98 17.80 -5.56 -20.48
N ASN A 99 17.29 -6.39 -19.56
CA ASN A 99 16.58 -5.94 -18.36
C ASN A 99 17.13 -6.51 -17.03
N ILE A 100 18.21 -7.29 -17.06
CA ILE A 100 18.75 -7.98 -15.86
C ILE A 100 20.26 -7.79 -15.78
N ILE A 101 20.78 -7.52 -14.59
CA ILE A 101 22.20 -7.59 -14.26
C ILE A 101 22.44 -8.91 -13.52
N LYS A 102 23.37 -9.71 -14.02
CA LYS A 102 23.85 -10.92 -13.35
C LYS A 102 25.16 -10.61 -12.65
N VAL A 103 25.22 -10.82 -11.34
CA VAL A 103 26.44 -10.69 -10.54
C VAL A 103 26.83 -12.07 -10.06
N ILE A 104 28.02 -12.52 -10.43
CA ILE A 104 28.49 -13.88 -10.18
C ILE A 104 29.78 -13.79 -9.36
N GLU A 105 29.80 -14.44 -8.20
CA GLU A 105 30.93 -14.36 -7.26
C GLU A 105 31.31 -15.74 -6.74
N PRO A 106 32.62 -16.02 -6.55
CA PRO A 106 33.06 -17.26 -5.92
C PRO A 106 32.82 -17.20 -4.41
N ILE A 107 32.42 -18.33 -3.82
CA ILE A 107 32.28 -18.48 -2.37
C ILE A 107 33.59 -19.04 -1.83
N LEU A 108 34.21 -18.32 -0.91
CA LEU A 108 35.50 -18.67 -0.31
C LEU A 108 35.33 -19.11 1.14
N LYS A 109 35.95 -20.23 1.51
CA LYS A 109 36.10 -20.67 2.91
C LYS A 109 37.57 -20.97 3.15
N GLU A 110 38.17 -20.26 4.11
CA GLU A 110 39.60 -20.43 4.47
C GLU A 110 40.56 -20.33 3.26
N GLY A 111 40.26 -19.42 2.33
CA GLY A 111 41.06 -19.20 1.12
C GLY A 111 40.85 -20.24 0.00
N ARG A 112 39.95 -21.21 0.18
CA ARG A 112 39.56 -22.18 -0.86
C ARG A 112 38.20 -21.85 -1.42
N ILE A 113 38.03 -21.99 -2.73
CA ILE A 113 36.73 -21.85 -3.39
C ILE A 113 35.90 -23.08 -3.04
N VAL A 114 34.76 -22.86 -2.39
CA VAL A 114 33.80 -23.91 -1.99
C VAL A 114 32.52 -23.90 -2.83
N GLY A 115 32.37 -22.91 -3.70
CA GLY A 115 31.21 -22.78 -4.60
C GLY A 115 31.18 -21.44 -5.30
N ALA A 116 30.05 -21.12 -5.92
CA ALA A 116 29.78 -19.81 -6.50
C ALA A 116 28.31 -19.44 -6.36
N ILE A 117 28.04 -18.13 -6.29
CA ILE A 117 26.71 -17.55 -6.21
C ILE A 117 26.46 -16.66 -7.43
N GLU A 118 25.29 -16.77 -8.05
CA GLU A 118 24.82 -15.85 -9.07
C GLU A 118 23.55 -15.15 -8.58
N ARG A 119 23.56 -13.81 -8.71
CA ARG A 119 22.47 -12.93 -8.35
C ARG A 119 21.92 -12.23 -9.59
N LEU A 120 20.61 -12.34 -9.81
CA LEU A 120 19.86 -11.66 -10.86
C LEU A 120 19.17 -10.43 -10.28
N ILE A 121 19.58 -9.26 -10.77
CA ILE A 121 19.05 -7.96 -10.35
C ILE A 121 18.31 -7.33 -11.52
N ASP A 122 17.02 -7.04 -11.36
CA ASP A 122 16.22 -6.36 -12.38
C ASP A 122 16.70 -4.91 -12.56
N LYS A 123 17.10 -4.54 -13.78
CA LYS A 123 17.56 -3.19 -14.13
C LYS A 123 16.52 -2.12 -13.83
N LYS A 124 15.22 -2.43 -13.87
CA LYS A 124 14.17 -1.46 -13.51
C LYS A 124 14.27 -1.04 -12.04
N ARG A 125 14.64 -1.97 -11.15
CA ARG A 125 14.90 -1.65 -9.74
C ARG A 125 16.13 -0.77 -9.54
N ILE A 126 17.10 -0.85 -10.46
CA ILE A 126 18.31 0.01 -10.45
C ILE A 126 18.00 1.39 -11.07
N CYS A 127 17.18 1.46 -12.11
CA CYS A 127 16.79 2.72 -12.76
C CYS A 127 15.83 3.56 -11.90
N ASP A 128 15.00 2.92 -11.06
CA ASP A 128 14.25 3.61 -10.00
C ASP A 128 15.18 4.34 -9.00
N PHE A 129 16.47 3.96 -8.95
CA PHE A 129 17.52 4.59 -8.13
C PHE A 129 18.36 5.65 -8.88
N LYS A 130 18.58 5.52 -10.19
CA LYS A 130 19.42 6.45 -10.99
C LYS A 130 18.72 7.76 -11.38
N SER A 131 17.43 7.92 -11.13
CA SER A 131 16.70 9.18 -11.38
C SER A 131 16.85 10.22 -10.26
N ASN A 132 17.84 10.04 -9.37
CA ASN A 132 18.34 11.11 -8.50
C ASN A 132 19.56 11.78 -9.19
N PRO A 133 19.44 13.01 -9.72
CA PRO A 133 20.50 13.69 -10.47
C PRO A 133 21.56 14.33 -9.55
N LEU A 134 21.95 13.63 -8.49
CA LEU A 134 23.04 14.01 -7.60
C LEU A 134 23.92 12.79 -7.42
N ASN A 135 24.76 12.50 -8.42
CA ASN A 135 26.04 11.79 -8.28
C ASN A 135 26.70 11.65 -9.66
N GLU A 136 27.05 12.79 -10.26
CA GLU A 136 28.18 12.82 -11.18
C GLU A 136 29.46 12.83 -10.32
N ASN A 137 29.90 11.66 -9.89
CA ASN A 137 31.31 11.41 -9.63
C ASN A 137 31.60 9.92 -9.79
N LYS A 138 32.38 9.63 -10.81
CA LYS A 138 32.86 8.29 -11.15
C LYS A 138 33.77 7.78 -10.02
N GLY A 139 33.44 6.62 -9.49
CA GLY A 139 34.26 5.85 -8.55
C GLY A 139 33.96 6.20 -7.10
N LEU A 140 33.19 5.32 -6.43
CA LEU A 140 33.03 5.13 -4.96
C LEU A 140 31.62 4.63 -4.56
N VAL A 141 30.80 4.10 -5.47
CA VAL A 141 29.51 3.48 -5.12
C VAL A 141 29.67 1.98 -4.91
N LEU A 142 30.35 1.59 -3.83
CA LEU A 142 30.40 0.17 -3.38
C LEU A 142 30.26 0.02 -1.86
N SER A 143 30.29 1.12 -1.09
CA SER A 143 30.17 1.08 0.37
C SER A 143 28.75 1.32 0.91
N GLU A 144 27.80 1.76 0.08
CA GLU A 144 26.40 1.99 0.51
C GLU A 144 25.46 0.79 0.29
N SER A 145 25.95 -0.26 -0.37
CA SER A 145 25.16 -1.47 -0.68
C SER A 145 25.01 -2.45 0.51
N LEU A 146 25.58 -2.14 1.68
CA LEU A 146 25.64 -3.05 2.84
C LEU A 146 24.50 -2.87 3.86
N ASN A 147 23.52 -2.00 3.62
CA ASN A 147 22.39 -1.80 4.54
C ASN A 147 21.14 -2.63 4.22
N TYR A 148 21.18 -3.52 3.21
CA TYR A 148 20.04 -4.34 2.79
C TYR A 148 19.98 -5.74 3.46
N GLU A 149 20.76 -5.98 4.52
CA GLU A 149 20.71 -7.23 5.31
C GLU A 149 19.58 -7.31 6.35
N LYS A 150 18.64 -6.37 6.34
CA LYS A 150 17.40 -6.51 7.12
C LYS A 150 16.27 -6.65 6.13
N GLY A 151 15.50 -7.74 6.21
CA GLY A 151 14.23 -7.98 5.49
C GLY A 151 13.15 -6.94 5.81
N LEU A 152 13.47 -5.67 5.61
CA LEU A 152 12.61 -4.52 5.75
C LEU A 152 11.95 -4.32 4.41
N ILE A 153 10.66 -4.65 4.34
CA ILE A 153 9.77 -4.15 3.31
C ILE A 153 10.01 -2.64 3.23
N ASP A 154 10.37 -2.12 2.04
CA ASP A 154 10.48 -0.68 1.83
C ASP A 154 9.17 -0.04 2.29
N PRO A 155 9.18 0.92 3.23
CA PRO A 155 7.97 1.62 3.65
C PRO A 155 7.12 2.11 2.47
N LEU A 156 7.74 2.50 1.34
CA LEU A 156 7.03 2.92 0.13
C LEU A 156 6.15 1.81 -0.49
N ASP A 157 6.47 0.53 -0.27
CA ASP A 157 5.68 -0.59 -0.75
C ASP A 157 4.35 -0.75 0.00
N LYS A 158 4.19 -0.08 1.15
CA LYS A 158 2.88 0.03 1.82
C LYS A 158 1.88 0.87 1.01
N ILE A 159 2.36 1.74 0.12
CA ILE A 159 1.53 2.48 -0.83
C ILE A 159 1.37 1.62 -2.09
N ILE A 160 0.25 0.92 -2.21
CA ILE A 160 0.00 0.01 -3.33
C ILE A 160 -0.41 0.79 -4.59
N GLY A 161 0.31 0.56 -5.69
CA GLY A 161 0.05 1.13 -7.01
C GLY A 161 1.29 1.21 -7.88
N CYS A 162 1.10 1.18 -9.20
CA CYS A 162 2.12 1.31 -10.23
C CYS A 162 1.82 2.41 -11.26
N SER A 163 0.68 3.10 -11.14
CA SER A 163 0.32 4.26 -11.96
C SER A 163 1.38 5.36 -11.83
N ASN A 164 1.55 6.16 -12.87
CA ASN A 164 2.54 7.25 -12.88
C ASN A 164 2.30 8.23 -11.73
N VAL A 165 1.03 8.56 -11.45
CA VAL A 165 0.66 9.45 -10.34
C VAL A 165 1.10 8.89 -8.99
N ILE A 166 0.98 7.58 -8.76
CA ILE A 166 1.45 6.95 -7.52
C ILE A 166 2.98 6.86 -7.47
N LYS A 167 3.66 6.60 -8.60
CA LYS A 167 5.13 6.61 -8.66
C LYS A 167 5.70 7.99 -8.34
N GLU A 168 5.13 9.04 -8.91
CA GLU A 168 5.51 10.43 -8.61
C GLU A 168 5.25 10.77 -7.15
N LEU A 169 4.10 10.35 -6.60
CA LEU A 169 3.77 10.52 -5.20
C LEU A 169 4.79 9.81 -4.28
N LYS A 170 5.19 8.58 -4.60
CA LYS A 170 6.24 7.85 -3.86
C LYS A 170 7.59 8.58 -3.90
N SER A 171 8.00 9.04 -5.09
CA SER A 171 9.24 9.82 -5.24
C SER A 171 9.21 11.11 -4.42
N LYS A 172 8.07 11.81 -4.42
CA LYS A 172 7.86 13.01 -3.62
C LYS A 172 7.94 12.72 -2.12
N ILE A 173 7.28 11.65 -1.66
CA ILE A 173 7.34 11.20 -0.26
C ILE A 173 8.79 10.89 0.16
N ALA A 174 9.55 10.15 -0.65
CA ALA A 174 10.93 9.80 -0.34
C ALA A 174 11.80 11.05 -0.12
N LYS A 175 11.61 12.10 -0.93
CA LYS A 175 12.33 13.37 -0.78
C LYS A 175 11.94 14.13 0.48
N ILE A 176 10.65 14.20 0.78
CA ILE A 176 10.11 14.99 1.91
C ILE A 176 10.32 14.29 3.25
N ALA A 177 10.39 12.96 3.27
CA ALA A 177 10.56 12.20 4.50
C ALA A 177 11.84 12.60 5.26
N ASN A 178 12.91 12.96 4.55
CA ASN A 178 14.18 13.39 5.13
C ASN A 178 14.19 14.83 5.66
N THR A 179 13.12 15.61 5.47
CA THR A 179 13.01 16.98 5.99
C THR A 179 12.10 17.05 7.22
N ASP A 180 12.27 18.10 8.02
CA ASP A 180 11.39 18.41 9.17
C ASP A 180 10.21 19.34 8.76
N SER A 181 9.97 19.54 7.47
CA SER A 181 8.89 20.38 6.97
C SER A 181 7.51 19.81 7.36
N THR A 182 6.57 20.71 7.66
CA THR A 182 5.15 20.38 7.80
C THR A 182 4.60 19.86 6.48
N VAL A 183 3.89 18.74 6.53
CA VAL A 183 3.29 18.11 5.34
C VAL A 183 1.77 18.17 5.44
N LEU A 184 1.12 18.70 4.40
CA LEU A 184 -0.33 18.68 4.24
C LEU A 184 -0.72 17.64 3.19
N ILE A 185 -1.44 16.61 3.62
CA ILE A 185 -1.95 15.53 2.79
C ILE A 185 -3.40 15.84 2.39
N THR A 186 -3.67 16.11 1.12
CA THR A 186 -5.02 16.40 0.61
C THR A 186 -5.55 15.22 -0.20
N GLY A 187 -6.83 14.89 -0.05
CA GLY A 187 -7.47 13.88 -0.88
C GLY A 187 -8.75 13.38 -0.27
N GLU A 188 -9.60 12.77 -1.10
CA GLU A 188 -10.91 12.27 -0.69
C GLU A 188 -10.81 11.26 0.46
N SER A 189 -11.92 11.06 1.16
CA SER A 189 -12.00 10.04 2.20
C SER A 189 -11.75 8.65 1.62
N GLY A 190 -11.02 7.82 2.36
CA GLY A 190 -10.73 6.44 1.95
C GLY A 190 -9.62 6.28 0.91
N THR A 191 -8.87 7.33 0.56
CA THR A 191 -7.74 7.26 -0.40
C THR A 191 -6.44 6.67 0.18
N GLY A 192 -6.29 6.65 1.50
CA GLY A 192 -5.10 6.12 2.20
C GLY A 192 -4.18 7.18 2.81
N LYS A 193 -4.71 8.36 3.18
CA LYS A 193 -3.93 9.46 3.78
C LYS A 193 -3.11 9.03 5.01
N GLU A 194 -3.67 8.19 5.88
CA GLU A 194 -2.97 7.65 7.05
C GLU A 194 -1.79 6.75 6.67
N VAL A 195 -1.92 5.94 5.60
CA VAL A 195 -0.81 5.10 5.11
C VAL A 195 0.34 5.99 4.66
N VAL A 196 0.05 7.06 3.93
CA VAL A 196 1.06 8.03 3.51
C VAL A 196 1.74 8.69 4.71
N ALA A 197 0.99 9.08 5.74
CA ALA A 197 1.56 9.65 6.96
C ALA A 197 2.52 8.67 7.68
N ASN A 198 2.14 7.39 7.77
CA ASN A 198 3.01 6.35 8.35
C ASN A 198 4.31 6.20 7.55
N VAL A 199 4.21 6.16 6.22
CA VAL A 199 5.37 6.00 5.34
C VAL A 199 6.32 7.20 5.45
N ILE A 200 5.79 8.42 5.48
CA ILE A 200 6.61 9.63 5.70
C ILE A 200 7.37 9.55 7.02
N HIS A 201 6.71 9.11 8.10
CA HIS A 201 7.35 8.97 9.40
C HIS A 201 8.42 7.87 9.41
N GLU A 202 8.12 6.69 8.86
CA GLU A 202 9.03 5.54 8.81
C GLU A 202 10.30 5.81 7.99
N LEU A 203 10.18 6.64 6.96
CA LEU A 203 11.31 7.07 6.13
C LEU A 203 12.07 8.26 6.73
N SER A 204 11.55 8.90 7.78
CA SER A 204 12.16 10.09 8.35
C SER A 204 13.29 9.79 9.34
N PRO A 205 14.14 10.79 9.66
CA PRO A 205 15.10 10.69 10.76
C PRO A 205 14.44 10.41 12.13
N ARG A 206 13.13 10.68 12.26
CA ARG A 206 12.34 10.51 13.48
C ARG A 206 11.67 9.14 13.60
N LYS A 207 11.96 8.18 12.71
CA LYS A 207 11.37 6.82 12.70
C LYS A 207 11.56 6.00 13.98
N GLY A 208 12.55 6.35 14.79
CA GLY A 208 12.80 5.72 16.10
C GLY A 208 11.96 6.29 17.24
N ASN A 209 11.23 7.39 16.99
CA ASN A 209 10.39 8.08 17.97
C ASN A 209 8.89 7.81 17.69
N ASN A 210 8.02 8.30 18.57
CA ASN A 210 6.58 8.07 18.46
C ASN A 210 5.96 8.75 17.23
N LEU A 211 5.07 8.03 16.55
CA LEU A 211 4.06 8.59 15.66
C LEU A 211 2.71 8.64 16.39
N VAL A 212 2.33 9.84 16.84
CA VAL A 212 1.07 10.05 17.55
C VAL A 212 0.00 10.48 16.56
N LYS A 213 -1.11 9.73 16.49
CA LYS A 213 -2.22 10.01 15.56
C LYS A 213 -3.44 10.53 16.31
N ILE A 214 -4.12 11.50 15.72
CA ILE A 214 -5.40 12.01 16.22
C ILE A 214 -6.29 12.38 15.04
N ASN A 215 -7.57 12.03 15.15
CA ASN A 215 -8.60 12.44 14.19
C ASN A 215 -9.39 13.59 14.80
N CYS A 216 -9.32 14.76 14.20
CA CYS A 216 -9.93 15.99 14.72
C CYS A 216 -11.46 15.98 14.60
N ALA A 217 -12.02 15.21 13.68
CA ALA A 217 -13.45 15.10 13.46
C ALA A 217 -14.14 14.13 14.45
N ALA A 218 -13.39 13.19 15.02
CA ALA A 218 -13.93 12.14 15.89
C ALA A 218 -14.13 12.57 17.35
N ILE A 219 -13.59 13.72 17.76
CA ILE A 219 -13.51 14.15 19.15
C ILE A 219 -14.21 15.52 19.31
N PRO A 220 -15.15 15.67 20.26
CA PRO A 220 -15.74 16.97 20.59
C PRO A 220 -14.68 18.02 20.95
N ALA A 221 -14.88 19.29 20.59
CA ALA A 221 -13.86 20.34 20.70
C ALA A 221 -13.24 20.48 22.11
N ASN A 222 -14.07 20.42 23.16
CA ASN A 222 -13.61 20.49 24.54
C ASN A 222 -12.72 19.30 24.95
N ILE A 223 -13.03 18.09 24.44
CA ILE A 223 -12.22 16.90 24.67
C ILE A 223 -10.94 16.97 23.83
N LEU A 224 -11.04 17.46 22.58
CA LEU A 224 -9.93 17.59 21.64
C LEU A 224 -8.82 18.48 22.22
N GLU A 225 -9.18 19.58 22.87
CA GLU A 225 -8.25 20.46 23.56
C GLU A 225 -7.44 19.71 24.63
N SER A 226 -8.15 18.98 25.50
CA SER A 226 -7.52 18.23 26.60
C SER A 226 -6.69 17.04 26.11
N GLU A 227 -7.05 16.44 24.97
CA GLU A 227 -6.26 15.39 24.33
C GLU A 227 -4.99 15.98 23.71
N LEU A 228 -5.09 17.06 22.93
CA LEU A 228 -3.94 17.64 22.23
C LEU A 228 -2.91 18.24 23.18
N PHE A 229 -3.36 19.05 24.13
CA PHE A 229 -2.48 19.87 24.98
C PHE A 229 -2.31 19.34 26.40
N GLY A 230 -3.19 18.43 26.84
CA GLY A 230 -3.18 17.95 28.21
C GLY A 230 -3.76 18.96 29.20
N TYR A 231 -3.80 18.59 30.47
CA TYR A 231 -4.35 19.41 31.55
C TYR A 231 -3.60 19.21 32.85
N GLU A 232 -3.60 20.24 33.70
CA GLU A 232 -3.10 20.16 35.07
C GLU A 232 -4.16 19.68 36.06
N ASP A 233 -3.72 19.30 37.26
CA ASP A 233 -4.63 18.90 38.32
C ASP A 233 -5.56 20.08 38.69
N GLY A 234 -6.85 19.80 38.85
CA GLY A 234 -7.87 20.81 39.14
C GLY A 234 -8.29 21.71 37.97
N ALA A 235 -7.86 21.45 36.73
CA ALA A 235 -8.21 22.29 35.57
C ALA A 235 -9.72 22.36 35.26
N PHE A 236 -10.48 21.32 35.58
CA PHE A 236 -11.94 21.27 35.46
C PHE A 236 -12.54 20.18 36.37
N THR A 237 -13.86 20.21 36.57
CA THR A 237 -14.57 19.20 37.37
C THR A 237 -14.44 17.81 36.74
N GLY A 238 -13.72 16.90 37.42
CA GLY A 238 -13.41 15.56 36.90
C GLY A 238 -11.99 15.38 36.36
N ALA A 239 -11.15 16.41 36.44
CA ALA A 239 -9.71 16.27 36.17
C ALA A 239 -9.10 15.21 37.10
N ARG A 240 -8.26 14.34 36.53
CA ARG A 240 -7.53 13.33 37.31
C ARG A 240 -6.47 14.00 38.18
N LYS A 241 -6.34 13.51 39.42
CA LYS A 241 -5.23 13.89 40.31
C LYS A 241 -3.89 13.65 39.60
N GLY A 242 -3.04 14.67 39.54
CA GLY A 242 -1.76 14.66 38.81
C GLY A 242 -1.83 15.06 37.33
N GLY A 243 -3.01 15.42 36.80
CA GLY A 243 -3.17 15.89 35.42
C GLY A 243 -3.04 14.81 34.34
N LYS A 244 -2.96 15.24 33.08
CA LYS A 244 -2.75 14.35 31.90
C LYS A 244 -1.88 15.06 30.87
N ALA A 245 -0.86 14.34 30.36
CA ALA A 245 -0.03 14.83 29.26
C ALA A 245 -0.80 14.85 27.93
N GLY A 246 -0.60 15.90 27.14
CA GLY A 246 -1.20 16.03 25.80
C GLY A 246 -0.52 15.19 24.73
N LYS A 247 -1.19 14.99 23.59
CA LYS A 247 -0.66 14.29 22.41
C LYS A 247 0.59 14.97 21.86
N PHE A 248 0.69 16.29 21.93
CA PHE A 248 1.93 17.00 21.54
C PHE A 248 3.11 16.64 22.43
N GLU A 249 2.91 16.48 23.74
CA GLU A 249 3.97 16.00 24.64
C GLU A 249 4.38 14.57 24.33
N LEU A 250 3.40 13.70 24.04
CA LEU A 250 3.65 12.30 23.69
C LEU A 250 4.38 12.14 22.34
N ALA A 251 4.27 13.16 21.48
CA ALA A 251 4.91 13.23 20.17
C ALA A 251 6.25 13.97 20.19
N ASP A 252 6.73 14.42 21.35
CA ASP A 252 8.00 15.15 21.46
C ASP A 252 9.15 14.34 20.84
N LYS A 253 9.99 15.00 20.04
CA LYS A 253 11.04 14.44 19.15
C LYS A 253 10.52 13.50 18.05
N GLY A 254 9.23 13.18 18.04
CA GLY A 254 8.55 12.32 17.10
C GLY A 254 7.75 13.09 16.06
N THR A 255 6.63 12.50 15.66
CA THR A 255 5.72 13.05 14.64
C THR A 255 4.30 13.00 15.15
N ILE A 256 3.53 14.06 14.93
CA ILE A 256 2.08 14.07 15.14
C ILE A 256 1.35 14.08 13.80
N PHE A 257 0.38 13.18 13.66
CA PHE A 257 -0.52 13.10 12.52
C PHE A 257 -1.91 13.61 12.91
N LEU A 258 -2.31 14.72 12.29
CA LEU A 258 -3.61 15.37 12.49
C LEU A 258 -4.52 15.04 11.30
N ASP A 259 -5.39 14.05 11.46
CA ASP A 259 -6.38 13.69 10.44
C ASP A 259 -7.62 14.58 10.52
N GLU A 260 -8.22 14.83 9.36
CA GLU A 260 -9.35 15.76 9.16
C GLU A 260 -9.16 17.13 9.82
N ILE A 261 -7.99 17.76 9.59
CA ILE A 261 -7.63 19.07 10.17
C ILE A 261 -8.62 20.19 9.80
N GLY A 262 -9.33 20.04 8.68
CA GLY A 262 -10.36 21.00 8.26
C GLY A 262 -11.57 21.07 9.18
N GLU A 263 -11.81 20.05 10.01
CA GLU A 263 -12.91 20.00 10.99
C GLU A 263 -12.56 20.65 12.34
N MET A 264 -11.32 21.14 12.51
CA MET A 264 -10.88 21.79 13.75
C MET A 264 -11.55 23.16 13.92
N CYS A 265 -12.12 23.44 15.11
CA CYS A 265 -12.72 24.74 15.40
C CYS A 265 -11.67 25.87 15.48
N VAL A 266 -12.10 27.12 15.29
CA VAL A 266 -11.22 28.29 15.16
C VAL A 266 -10.35 28.53 16.40
N GLU A 267 -10.89 28.25 17.60
CA GLU A 267 -10.15 28.38 18.86
C GLU A 267 -8.96 27.41 18.91
N MET A 268 -9.18 26.18 18.44
CA MET A 268 -8.15 25.14 18.39
C MET A 268 -7.11 25.42 17.30
N GLN A 269 -7.53 26.02 16.19
CA GLN A 269 -6.63 26.49 15.13
C GLN A 269 -5.63 27.53 15.67
N ALA A 270 -6.08 28.46 16.51
CA ALA A 270 -5.21 29.47 17.13
C ALA A 270 -4.14 28.83 18.05
N LYS A 271 -4.53 27.81 18.83
CA LYS A 271 -3.57 27.08 19.68
C LYS A 271 -2.58 26.25 18.86
N LEU A 272 -3.06 25.57 17.81
CA LEU A 272 -2.19 24.83 16.90
C LEU A 272 -1.17 25.76 16.21
N LEU A 273 -1.58 26.96 15.83
CA LEU A 273 -0.69 27.96 15.25
C LEU A 273 0.47 28.31 16.19
N ARG A 274 0.21 28.49 17.49
CA ARG A 274 1.28 28.72 18.48
C ARG A 274 2.28 27.58 18.52
N VAL A 275 1.82 26.32 18.50
CA VAL A 275 2.73 25.17 18.45
C VAL A 275 3.61 25.19 17.20
N LEU A 276 3.02 25.49 16.03
CA LEU A 276 3.74 25.56 14.76
C LEU A 276 4.76 26.70 14.70
N GLN A 277 4.52 27.82 15.38
CA GLN A 277 5.36 29.00 15.34
C GLN A 277 6.41 29.03 16.45
N GLU A 278 5.98 28.82 17.70
CA GLU A 278 6.77 29.00 18.91
C GLU A 278 7.39 27.68 19.41
N ARG A 279 6.92 26.53 18.91
CA ARG A 279 7.30 25.19 19.39
C ARG A 279 7.02 25.02 20.89
N GLU A 280 5.95 25.64 21.36
CA GLU A 280 5.53 25.63 22.75
C GLU A 280 4.07 25.20 22.86
N ILE A 281 3.75 24.52 23.96
CA ILE A 281 2.38 24.13 24.33
C ILE A 281 2.09 24.60 25.75
N GLU A 282 0.82 24.90 26.01
CA GLU A 282 0.30 25.22 27.34
C GLU A 282 -0.78 24.19 27.70
N ARG A 283 -0.65 23.57 28.87
CA ARG A 283 -1.69 22.67 29.40
C ARG A 283 -2.92 23.48 29.80
N ILE A 284 -4.10 22.87 29.70
CA ILE A 284 -5.32 23.48 30.23
C ILE A 284 -5.17 23.68 31.75
N GLY A 285 -5.37 24.91 32.21
CA GLY A 285 -5.21 25.31 33.61
C GLY A 285 -3.77 25.54 34.05
N GLY A 286 -2.78 25.26 33.19
CA GLY A 286 -1.37 25.53 33.46
C GLY A 286 -0.97 26.94 33.05
N SER A 287 0.06 27.48 33.71
CA SER A 287 0.54 28.86 33.49
C SER A 287 1.92 28.94 32.83
N SER A 288 2.59 27.81 32.60
CA SER A 288 3.94 27.79 32.02
C SER A 288 3.96 27.07 30.67
N PRO A 289 4.44 27.72 29.58
CA PRO A 289 4.62 27.05 28.31
C PRO A 289 5.74 26.00 28.40
N LYS A 290 5.57 24.90 27.67
CA LYS A 290 6.52 23.80 27.56
C LYS A 290 6.99 23.66 26.11
N LYS A 291 8.30 23.69 25.90
CA LYS A 291 8.89 23.47 24.58
C LYS A 291 8.72 22.02 24.12
N VAL A 292 8.35 21.86 22.86
CA VAL A 292 8.18 20.56 22.20
C VAL A 292 8.79 20.60 20.80
N ASP A 293 9.49 19.55 20.39
CA ASP A 293 10.04 19.40 19.04
C ASP A 293 9.29 18.32 18.28
N VAL A 294 8.20 18.70 17.61
CA VAL A 294 7.29 17.76 16.94
C VAL A 294 7.22 18.06 15.45
N ARG A 295 7.45 17.03 14.62
CA ARG A 295 7.12 17.12 13.19
C ARG A 295 5.62 16.97 12.99
N ILE A 296 5.01 17.85 12.20
CA ILE A 296 3.57 17.84 11.95
C ILE A 296 3.26 17.31 10.55
N ILE A 297 2.37 16.32 10.49
CA ILE A 297 1.73 15.85 9.26
C ILE A 297 0.22 16.06 9.45
N ALA A 298 -0.41 16.85 8.57
CA ALA A 298 -1.84 17.10 8.61
C ALA A 298 -2.52 16.46 7.39
N ALA A 299 -3.77 16.04 7.54
CA ALA A 299 -4.57 15.49 6.45
C ALA A 299 -5.98 16.08 6.42
N THR A 300 -6.55 16.22 5.23
CA THR A 300 -7.92 16.72 5.03
C THR A 300 -8.53 16.20 3.74
N ASN A 301 -9.84 15.98 3.73
CA ASN A 301 -10.64 15.80 2.51
C ASN A 301 -11.33 17.09 2.02
N GLN A 302 -11.24 18.19 2.77
CA GLN A 302 -11.87 19.46 2.45
C GLN A 302 -10.91 20.40 1.71
N ASP A 303 -11.51 21.33 0.97
CA ASP A 303 -10.81 22.45 0.37
C ASP A 303 -10.56 23.54 1.44
N LEU A 304 -9.33 23.57 1.98
CA LEU A 304 -8.94 24.55 2.99
C LEU A 304 -8.92 25.98 2.43
N GLU A 305 -8.64 26.17 1.13
CA GLU A 305 -8.64 27.51 0.51
C GLU A 305 -10.06 28.09 0.50
N GLN A 306 -11.06 27.25 0.22
CA GLN A 306 -12.48 27.62 0.35
C GLN A 306 -12.90 27.85 1.80
N LYS A 307 -12.38 27.09 2.77
CA LYS A 307 -12.68 27.33 4.19
C LYS A 307 -12.07 28.63 4.70
N VAL A 308 -10.88 28.99 4.21
CA VAL A 308 -10.24 30.28 4.49
C VAL A 308 -11.08 31.43 3.97
N SER A 309 -11.56 31.37 2.72
CA SER A 309 -12.40 32.44 2.16
C SER A 309 -13.75 32.59 2.87
N LYS A 310 -14.25 31.54 3.52
CA LYS A 310 -15.46 31.56 4.35
C LYS A 310 -15.23 31.97 5.81
N GLY A 311 -13.97 32.15 6.24
CA GLY A 311 -13.63 32.44 7.63
C GLY A 311 -13.76 31.24 8.59
N GLU A 312 -13.92 30.03 8.05
CA GLU A 312 -14.02 28.77 8.83
C GLU A 312 -12.63 28.20 9.16
N PHE A 313 -11.60 28.64 8.44
CA PHE A 313 -10.22 28.25 8.66
C PHE A 313 -9.32 29.48 8.62
N ARG A 314 -8.36 29.59 9.55
CA ARG A 314 -7.48 30.75 9.61
C ARG A 314 -6.43 30.71 8.50
N GLU A 315 -6.27 31.84 7.84
CA GLU A 315 -5.30 32.03 6.76
C GLU A 315 -3.84 31.82 7.23
N ASP A 316 -3.49 32.33 8.40
CA ASP A 316 -2.16 32.20 9.00
C ASP A 316 -1.76 30.74 9.27
N LEU A 317 -2.70 29.95 9.79
CA LEU A 317 -2.53 28.52 10.00
C LEU A 317 -2.43 27.76 8.67
N TYR A 318 -3.26 28.11 7.68
CA TYR A 318 -3.23 27.48 6.36
C TYR A 318 -1.83 27.57 5.74
N TYR A 319 -1.21 28.76 5.73
CA TYR A 319 0.13 28.92 5.17
C TYR A 319 1.22 28.18 5.96
N ARG A 320 1.06 27.98 7.28
CA ARG A 320 1.99 27.19 8.10
C ARG A 320 1.83 25.67 7.93
N LEU A 321 0.63 25.22 7.58
CA LEU A 321 0.36 23.81 7.26
C LEU A 321 0.75 23.46 5.83
N ASN A 322 0.45 24.34 4.88
CA ASN A 322 0.65 24.13 3.44
C ASN A 322 2.08 24.46 2.98
N VAL A 323 3.10 24.03 3.75
CA VAL A 323 4.51 24.16 3.36
C VAL A 323 4.85 23.13 2.28
N VAL A 324 4.41 21.89 2.49
CA VAL A 324 4.56 20.81 1.51
C VAL A 324 3.24 20.09 1.31
N ARG A 325 2.66 20.22 0.12
CA ARG A 325 1.38 19.58 -0.23
C ARG A 325 1.59 18.24 -0.92
N ILE A 326 0.95 17.18 -0.42
CA ILE A 326 0.87 15.86 -1.07
C ILE A 326 -0.59 15.57 -1.37
N HIS A 327 -0.95 15.52 -2.64
CA HIS A 327 -2.31 15.18 -3.05
C HIS A 327 -2.42 13.69 -3.36
N LEU A 328 -3.34 12.97 -2.70
CA LEU A 328 -3.70 11.61 -3.07
C LEU A 328 -4.85 11.64 -4.08
N PRO A 329 -4.65 11.08 -5.28
CA PRO A 329 -5.70 10.98 -6.28
C PRO A 329 -6.78 9.98 -5.81
N PRO A 330 -8.05 10.24 -6.14
CA PRO A 330 -9.11 9.26 -5.95
C PRO A 330 -8.88 8.02 -6.83
N LEU A 331 -9.44 6.88 -6.42
CA LEU A 331 -9.20 5.59 -7.07
C LEU A 331 -9.61 5.57 -8.55
N ARG A 332 -10.64 6.34 -8.91
CA ARG A 332 -11.11 6.54 -10.29
C ARG A 332 -10.10 7.23 -11.22
N GLU A 333 -9.10 7.93 -10.68
CA GLU A 333 -8.02 8.56 -11.45
C GLU A 333 -6.79 7.66 -11.57
N ARG A 334 -6.80 6.51 -10.87
CA ARG A 334 -5.72 5.51 -10.89
C ARG A 334 -6.27 4.09 -11.03
N VAL A 335 -7.16 3.91 -12.00
CA VAL A 335 -7.85 2.64 -12.28
C VAL A 335 -6.88 1.48 -12.54
N GLU A 336 -5.70 1.77 -13.11
CA GLU A 336 -4.62 0.81 -13.36
C GLU A 336 -4.09 0.16 -12.07
N ASP A 337 -4.25 0.82 -10.91
CA ASP A 337 -3.79 0.31 -9.62
C ASP A 337 -4.79 -0.66 -8.98
N ILE A 338 -6.05 -0.68 -9.43
CA ILE A 338 -7.12 -1.49 -8.84
C ILE A 338 -6.74 -2.98 -8.79
N PRO A 339 -6.22 -3.63 -9.86
CA PRO A 339 -5.81 -5.03 -9.80
C PRO A 339 -4.74 -5.30 -8.75
N LEU A 340 -3.76 -4.42 -8.60
CA LEU A 340 -2.70 -4.57 -7.59
C LEU A 340 -3.24 -4.43 -6.18
N ILE A 341 -4.12 -3.44 -5.95
CA ILE A 341 -4.79 -3.25 -4.67
C ILE A 341 -5.66 -4.46 -4.33
N CYS A 342 -6.45 -4.96 -5.28
CA CYS A 342 -7.24 -6.18 -5.13
C CYS A 342 -6.36 -7.38 -4.75
N ASN A 343 -5.25 -7.61 -5.45
CA ASN A 343 -4.35 -8.71 -5.15
C ASN A 343 -3.74 -8.62 -3.75
N HIS A 344 -3.41 -7.40 -3.30
CA HIS A 344 -2.94 -7.18 -1.94
C HIS A 344 -4.03 -7.51 -0.90
N LEU A 345 -5.26 -7.03 -1.13
CA LEU A 345 -6.40 -7.29 -0.26
C LEU A 345 -6.78 -8.78 -0.22
N LEU A 346 -6.75 -9.47 -1.36
CA LEU A 346 -6.96 -10.92 -1.45
C LEU A 346 -5.99 -11.65 -0.52
N LYS A 347 -4.67 -11.36 -0.61
CA LYS A 347 -3.68 -11.97 0.28
C LYS A 347 -3.94 -11.68 1.75
N LYS A 348 -4.29 -10.43 2.07
CA LYS A 348 -4.64 -9.99 3.44
C LYS A 348 -5.81 -10.79 3.99
N TYR A 349 -6.89 -10.92 3.22
CA TYR A 349 -8.13 -11.55 3.67
C TYR A 349 -8.09 -13.08 3.59
N SER A 350 -7.38 -13.68 2.63
CA SER A 350 -7.11 -15.11 2.61
C SER A 350 -6.39 -15.55 3.89
N LYS A 351 -5.42 -14.76 4.37
CA LYS A 351 -4.75 -15.01 5.66
C LYS A 351 -5.69 -14.80 6.86
N LYS A 352 -6.50 -13.72 6.84
CA LYS A 352 -7.42 -13.37 7.94
C LYS A 352 -8.53 -14.42 8.13
N PHE A 353 -9.12 -14.91 7.04
CA PHE A 353 -10.25 -15.85 7.08
C PHE A 353 -9.84 -17.31 6.91
N GLY A 354 -8.57 -17.59 6.63
CA GLY A 354 -8.09 -18.96 6.38
C GLY A 354 -8.64 -19.60 5.11
N LYS A 355 -9.11 -18.79 4.14
CA LYS A 355 -9.72 -19.26 2.89
C LYS A 355 -8.72 -19.22 1.75
N LYS A 356 -8.79 -20.20 0.85
CA LYS A 356 -7.99 -20.25 -0.39
C LYS A 356 -8.71 -19.49 -1.50
N VAL A 357 -8.63 -18.17 -1.45
CA VAL A 357 -9.06 -17.30 -2.55
C VAL A 357 -7.83 -16.76 -3.26
N ASP A 358 -7.69 -17.11 -4.55
CA ASP A 358 -6.46 -16.91 -5.32
C ASP A 358 -6.57 -15.88 -6.44
N GLY A 359 -7.79 -15.36 -6.71
CA GLY A 359 -7.98 -14.34 -7.74
C GLY A 359 -9.37 -13.73 -7.81
N ILE A 360 -9.53 -12.86 -8.81
CA ILE A 360 -10.80 -12.27 -9.22
C ILE A 360 -11.00 -12.61 -10.70
N GLU A 361 -12.21 -13.08 -11.04
CA GLU A 361 -12.61 -13.38 -12.42
C GLU A 361 -12.47 -12.12 -13.29
N GLU A 362 -12.00 -12.29 -14.53
CA GLU A 362 -11.73 -11.17 -15.45
C GLU A 362 -12.95 -10.24 -15.59
N LYS A 363 -14.14 -10.82 -15.73
CA LYS A 363 -15.39 -10.06 -15.81
C LYS A 363 -15.67 -9.30 -14.50
N ALA A 364 -15.46 -9.90 -13.34
CA ALA A 364 -15.60 -9.20 -12.07
C ALA A 364 -14.57 -8.05 -11.94
N MET A 365 -13.34 -8.26 -12.39
CA MET A 365 -12.30 -7.21 -12.42
C MET A 365 -12.68 -6.04 -13.34
N GLU A 366 -13.32 -6.30 -14.49
CA GLU A 366 -13.82 -5.25 -15.37
C GLU A 366 -14.86 -4.35 -14.67
N TYR A 367 -15.80 -4.95 -13.93
CA TYR A 367 -16.78 -4.19 -13.15
C TYR A 367 -16.11 -3.34 -12.05
N LEU A 368 -15.10 -3.90 -11.37
CA LEU A 368 -14.34 -3.17 -10.37
C LEU A 368 -13.57 -1.99 -11.00
N LYS A 369 -12.99 -2.15 -12.20
CA LYS A 369 -12.30 -1.06 -12.90
C LYS A 369 -13.23 0.06 -13.37
N ASN A 370 -14.46 -0.28 -13.76
CA ASN A 370 -15.43 0.68 -14.33
C ASN A 370 -16.30 1.39 -13.28
N TYR A 371 -16.18 1.03 -12.01
CA TYR A 371 -16.90 1.69 -10.92
C TYR A 371 -16.21 2.99 -10.49
N SER A 372 -16.99 3.99 -10.06
CA SER A 372 -16.47 5.32 -9.73
C SER A 372 -15.78 5.43 -8.37
N TRP A 373 -15.95 4.42 -7.50
CA TRP A 373 -15.34 4.32 -6.17
C TRP A 373 -15.47 5.59 -5.30
N PRO A 374 -16.71 6.05 -4.98
CA PRO A 374 -16.92 7.21 -4.12
C PRO A 374 -16.28 7.06 -2.72
N GLY A 375 -16.15 5.84 -2.19
CA GLY A 375 -15.43 5.57 -0.94
C GLY A 375 -13.98 5.11 -1.13
N ASN A 376 -13.43 5.24 -2.35
CA ASN A 376 -12.05 4.96 -2.71
C ASN A 376 -11.57 3.57 -2.24
N VAL A 377 -10.35 3.46 -1.73
CA VAL A 377 -9.73 2.19 -1.32
C VAL A 377 -10.48 1.57 -0.14
N ARG A 378 -11.05 2.38 0.76
CA ARG A 378 -11.86 1.88 1.89
C ARG A 378 -13.10 1.13 1.41
N GLU A 379 -13.79 1.66 0.39
CA GLU A 379 -14.93 0.98 -0.21
C GLU A 379 -14.50 -0.30 -0.94
N LEU A 380 -13.42 -0.24 -1.73
CA LEU A 380 -12.87 -1.43 -2.38
C LEU A 380 -12.51 -2.52 -1.37
N GLU A 381 -11.86 -2.15 -0.27
CA GLU A 381 -11.54 -3.05 0.83
C GLU A 381 -12.79 -3.72 1.40
N ASN A 382 -13.84 -2.94 1.68
CA ASN A 382 -15.11 -3.48 2.19
C ASN A 382 -15.78 -4.43 1.19
N VAL A 383 -15.69 -4.13 -0.11
CA VAL A 383 -16.24 -4.97 -1.18
C VAL A 383 -15.52 -6.32 -1.24
N ILE A 384 -14.18 -6.31 -1.20
CA ILE A 384 -13.38 -7.52 -1.20
C ILE A 384 -13.61 -8.31 0.09
N GLU A 385 -13.57 -7.68 1.27
CA GLU A 385 -13.86 -8.33 2.54
C GLU A 385 -15.26 -8.98 2.54
N ARG A 386 -16.26 -8.28 2.00
CA ARG A 386 -17.61 -8.82 1.86
C ARG A 386 -17.63 -10.05 0.96
N ALA A 387 -16.91 -10.07 -0.15
CA ALA A 387 -16.84 -11.23 -1.03
C ALA A 387 -16.28 -12.47 -0.28
N PHE A 388 -15.31 -12.28 0.61
CA PHE A 388 -14.78 -13.35 1.48
C PHE A 388 -15.82 -13.97 2.42
N ASN A 389 -16.90 -13.25 2.76
CA ASN A 389 -17.98 -13.82 3.57
C ASN A 389 -18.88 -14.78 2.79
N PHE A 390 -18.98 -14.61 1.47
CA PHE A 390 -19.87 -15.42 0.61
C PHE A 390 -19.13 -16.52 -0.16
N ILE A 391 -17.84 -16.36 -0.43
CA ILE A 391 -17.03 -17.37 -1.12
C ILE A 391 -16.43 -18.37 -0.12
N GLU A 392 -16.40 -19.65 -0.46
CA GLU A 392 -15.72 -20.68 0.33
C GLU A 392 -14.26 -20.83 -0.13
N GLU A 393 -14.05 -21.14 -1.42
CA GLU A 393 -12.73 -21.28 -2.04
C GLU A 393 -12.75 -20.83 -3.52
N GLY A 394 -11.57 -20.56 -4.09
CA GLY A 394 -11.38 -20.28 -5.53
C GLY A 394 -11.33 -18.79 -5.87
N THR A 395 -12.08 -18.38 -6.88
CA THR A 395 -11.96 -17.05 -7.49
C THR A 395 -13.21 -16.20 -7.23
N ILE A 396 -13.04 -14.92 -6.87
CA ILE A 396 -14.17 -13.98 -6.73
C ILE A 396 -14.83 -13.77 -8.10
N LYS A 397 -16.14 -13.92 -8.14
CA LYS A 397 -17.00 -13.83 -9.34
C LYS A 397 -17.99 -12.68 -9.19
N LEU A 398 -18.69 -12.34 -10.27
CA LEU A 398 -19.69 -11.27 -10.26
C LEU A 398 -20.77 -11.42 -9.17
N GLU A 399 -21.23 -12.64 -8.90
CA GLU A 399 -22.25 -12.93 -7.88
C GLU A 399 -21.80 -12.61 -6.46
N HIS A 400 -20.49 -12.55 -6.23
CA HIS A 400 -19.90 -12.18 -4.95
C HIS A 400 -19.75 -10.67 -4.77
N LEU A 401 -19.93 -9.88 -5.84
CA LEU A 401 -19.85 -8.42 -5.78
C LEU A 401 -21.21 -7.81 -5.38
N PRO A 402 -21.23 -6.69 -4.65
CA PRO A 402 -22.46 -5.99 -4.32
C PRO A 402 -23.24 -5.52 -5.56
N GLU A 403 -24.58 -5.59 -5.48
CA GLU A 403 -25.47 -5.17 -6.57
C GLU A 403 -25.23 -3.74 -7.07
N TYR A 404 -24.81 -2.82 -6.19
CA TYR A 404 -24.61 -1.42 -6.57
C TYR A 404 -23.42 -1.24 -7.53
N ILE A 405 -22.41 -2.14 -7.48
CA ILE A 405 -21.30 -2.16 -8.45
C ILE A 405 -21.80 -2.68 -9.79
N LEU A 406 -22.62 -3.75 -9.75
CA LEU A 406 -23.23 -4.33 -10.95
C LEU A 406 -24.13 -3.34 -11.68
N LYS A 407 -24.93 -2.56 -10.93
CA LYS A 407 -25.81 -1.49 -11.46
C LYS A 407 -25.01 -0.28 -11.97
N GLY A 408 -23.86 0.03 -11.37
CA GLY A 408 -22.98 1.12 -11.79
C GLY A 408 -22.46 0.98 -13.22
N MET A 409 -22.13 -0.24 -13.65
CA MET A 409 -21.68 -0.50 -15.02
C MET A 409 -22.79 -0.29 -16.06
N LEU A 410 -24.02 -0.71 -15.78
CA LEU A 410 -25.17 -0.46 -16.66
C LEU A 410 -25.38 1.04 -16.92
N LEU A 411 -25.27 1.87 -15.88
CA LEU A 411 -25.37 3.32 -15.99
C LEU A 411 -24.19 3.94 -16.76
N ASN A 412 -22.97 3.42 -16.58
CA ASN A 412 -21.79 3.89 -17.31
C ASN A 412 -21.78 3.44 -18.78
N CYS A 413 -22.25 2.23 -19.11
CA CYS A 413 -22.44 1.79 -20.51
C CYS A 413 -23.49 2.63 -21.24
N ILE A 414 -24.53 3.09 -20.53
CA ILE A 414 -25.51 4.04 -21.07
C ILE A 414 -24.86 5.43 -21.28
N LYS A 415 -24.03 5.91 -20.34
CA LYS A 415 -23.30 7.18 -20.47
C LYS A 415 -22.24 7.19 -21.59
N VAL A 416 -21.53 6.09 -21.80
CA VAL A 416 -20.50 5.99 -22.87
C VAL A 416 -21.16 5.97 -24.25
N LYS A 417 -22.33 5.32 -24.42
CA LYS A 417 -23.10 5.41 -25.67
C LYS A 417 -23.75 6.78 -25.91
N SER A 418 -23.87 7.63 -24.88
CA SER A 418 -24.38 9.01 -25.02
C SER A 418 -23.33 10.05 -25.41
N LYS A 419 -22.02 9.72 -25.42
CA LYS A 419 -20.98 10.68 -25.86
C LYS A 419 -20.90 10.87 -27.38
N ASP A 420 -21.49 9.95 -28.16
CA ASP A 420 -21.59 10.07 -29.62
C ASP A 420 -22.90 10.73 -30.10
N TYR A 421 -23.78 11.17 -29.19
CA TYR A 421 -25.03 11.84 -29.53
C TYR A 421 -25.19 13.15 -28.77
N ASN A 422 -24.31 14.11 -29.06
CA ASN A 422 -24.64 15.51 -28.80
C ASN A 422 -25.79 15.91 -29.73
N HIS A 423 -26.87 16.42 -29.14
CA HIS A 423 -28.19 16.75 -29.72
C HIS A 423 -29.24 15.62 -29.73
N THR A 424 -29.55 15.06 -28.56
CA THR A 424 -30.93 14.59 -28.34
C THR A 424 -31.46 15.11 -27.02
N THR A 425 -32.64 15.72 -27.07
CA THR A 425 -33.30 16.36 -25.94
C THR A 425 -33.74 15.28 -24.95
N LEU A 426 -33.80 15.56 -23.63
CA LEU A 426 -34.31 14.64 -22.59
C LEU A 426 -35.63 13.92 -22.97
N SER A 427 -36.46 14.61 -23.77
CA SER A 427 -37.69 14.09 -24.38
C SER A 427 -37.48 12.90 -25.32
N GLU A 428 -36.41 12.89 -26.12
CA GLU A 428 -36.10 11.85 -27.09
C GLU A 428 -35.51 10.61 -26.43
N ILE A 429 -34.70 10.80 -25.37
CA ILE A 429 -34.17 9.70 -24.54
C ILE A 429 -35.33 8.97 -23.84
N GLU A 430 -36.30 9.72 -23.31
CA GLU A 430 -37.49 9.14 -22.68
C GLU A 430 -38.36 8.39 -23.71
N LYS A 431 -38.57 8.97 -24.89
CA LYS A 431 -39.28 8.33 -26.01
C LYS A 431 -38.60 7.03 -26.43
N GLN A 432 -37.29 7.03 -26.60
CA GLN A 432 -36.55 5.85 -27.04
C GLN A 432 -36.54 4.75 -25.97
N SER A 433 -36.49 5.13 -24.68
CA SER A 433 -36.58 4.19 -23.56
C SER A 433 -37.94 3.47 -23.51
N LEU A 434 -39.03 4.19 -23.82
CA LEU A 434 -40.37 3.61 -23.94
C LEU A 434 -40.48 2.64 -25.11
N ILE A 435 -39.95 3.00 -26.29
CA ILE A 435 -39.96 2.14 -27.48
C ILE A 435 -39.14 0.87 -27.25
N ASN A 436 -37.94 0.99 -26.68
CA ASN A 436 -37.08 -0.16 -26.39
C ASN A 436 -37.70 -1.09 -25.36
N ALA A 437 -38.33 -0.54 -24.32
CA ALA A 437 -39.01 -1.34 -23.32
C ALA A 437 -40.18 -2.14 -23.90
N LEU A 438 -40.92 -1.55 -24.83
CA LEU A 438 -41.99 -2.25 -25.54
C LEU A 438 -41.45 -3.32 -26.48
N LYS A 439 -40.36 -3.07 -27.21
CA LYS A 439 -39.72 -4.08 -28.09
C LYS A 439 -39.19 -5.28 -27.31
N VAL A 440 -38.44 -5.06 -26.23
CA VAL A 440 -37.88 -6.13 -25.39
C VAL A 440 -38.99 -6.95 -24.71
N CYS A 441 -40.13 -6.33 -24.43
CA CYS A 441 -41.29 -7.00 -23.85
C CYS A 441 -42.29 -7.53 -24.89
N ASN A 442 -41.94 -7.56 -26.19
CA ASN A 442 -42.82 -7.96 -27.29
C ASN A 442 -44.21 -7.32 -27.22
N GLY A 443 -44.27 -6.00 -27.00
CA GLY A 443 -45.53 -5.24 -26.90
C GLY A 443 -46.28 -5.40 -25.58
N ASN A 444 -45.80 -6.20 -24.63
CA ASN A 444 -46.48 -6.39 -23.34
C ASN A 444 -46.31 -5.18 -22.40
N LYS A 445 -47.31 -4.29 -22.43
CA LYS A 445 -47.34 -3.00 -21.70
C LYS A 445 -47.22 -3.16 -20.18
N SER A 446 -47.79 -4.20 -19.59
CA SER A 446 -47.71 -4.45 -18.14
C SER A 446 -46.32 -4.93 -17.71
N ARG A 447 -45.61 -5.63 -18.60
CA ARG A 447 -44.22 -6.05 -18.38
C ARG A 447 -43.25 -4.90 -18.62
N ALA A 448 -43.48 -4.10 -19.66
CA ALA A 448 -42.71 -2.90 -19.97
C ALA A 448 -42.82 -1.84 -18.85
N ALA A 449 -44.02 -1.61 -18.30
CA ALA A 449 -44.22 -0.69 -17.17
C ALA A 449 -43.43 -1.12 -15.92
N ARG A 450 -43.47 -2.42 -15.60
CA ARG A 450 -42.67 -2.99 -14.50
C ARG A 450 -41.17 -2.88 -14.73
N MET A 451 -40.73 -3.16 -15.96
CA MET A 451 -39.32 -3.05 -16.34
C MET A 451 -38.80 -1.61 -16.26
N LEU A 452 -39.65 -0.64 -16.57
CA LEU A 452 -39.34 0.80 -16.47
C LEU A 452 -39.59 1.38 -15.08
N GLY A 453 -40.06 0.60 -14.11
CA GLY A 453 -40.33 1.05 -12.74
C GLY A 453 -41.45 2.10 -12.62
N ILE A 454 -42.39 2.15 -13.59
CA ILE A 454 -43.51 3.09 -13.58
C ILE A 454 -44.86 2.38 -13.50
N SER A 455 -45.88 3.08 -12.99
CA SER A 455 -47.23 2.54 -12.97
C SER A 455 -47.76 2.31 -14.38
N ARG A 456 -48.65 1.33 -14.56
CA ARG A 456 -49.27 1.05 -15.86
C ARG A 456 -49.96 2.30 -16.43
N ALA A 457 -50.65 3.06 -15.58
CA ALA A 457 -51.26 4.34 -15.96
C ALA A 457 -50.23 5.38 -16.41
N GLY A 458 -49.08 5.48 -15.71
CA GLY A 458 -47.98 6.36 -16.09
C GLY A 458 -47.34 6.00 -17.42
N LEU A 459 -47.23 4.70 -17.74
CA LEU A 459 -46.79 4.24 -19.05
C LEU A 459 -47.76 4.70 -20.16
N TYR A 460 -49.07 4.52 -19.99
CA TYR A 460 -50.07 4.97 -20.98
C TYR A 460 -50.09 6.49 -21.17
N GLN A 461 -49.83 7.27 -20.13
CA GLN A 461 -49.74 8.73 -20.21
C GLN A 461 -48.52 9.16 -21.03
N LYS A 462 -47.36 8.53 -20.78
CA LYS A 462 -46.12 8.82 -21.50
C LYS A 462 -46.15 8.35 -22.96
N LEU A 463 -46.77 7.20 -23.25
CA LEU A 463 -46.94 6.73 -24.65
C LEU A 463 -47.81 7.69 -25.47
N ARG A 464 -48.90 8.21 -24.88
CA ARG A 464 -49.74 9.24 -25.50
C ARG A 464 -49.01 10.56 -25.70
N LYS A 465 -48.27 11.01 -24.68
CA LYS A 465 -47.47 12.25 -24.73
C LYS A 465 -46.45 12.24 -25.88
N TYR A 466 -45.85 11.09 -26.18
CA TYR A 466 -44.82 10.97 -27.21
C TYR A 466 -45.31 10.45 -28.57
N GLY A 467 -46.63 10.28 -28.74
CA GLY A 467 -47.25 9.83 -29.99
C GLY A 467 -46.77 8.45 -30.44
N ILE A 468 -46.44 7.56 -29.49
CA ILE A 468 -46.02 6.19 -29.81
C ILE A 468 -47.29 5.36 -30.01
N GLU A 469 -47.76 5.29 -31.26
CA GLU A 469 -48.86 4.41 -31.64
C GLU A 469 -48.44 2.94 -31.65
N MET A 470 -49.45 2.10 -31.43
CA MET A 470 -49.33 0.71 -31.02
C MET A 470 -48.62 -0.14 -32.08
N LEU A 471 -47.41 -0.62 -31.77
CA LEU A 471 -46.79 -1.80 -32.40
C LEU A 471 -47.43 -3.08 -31.89
#